data_AF-A0A496ZKS6-F1
#
_entry.id   AF-A0A496ZKS6-F1
#
_cell.length_a   1.000
_cell.length_b   1.000
_cell.length_c   1.000
_cell.angle_alpha   90.00
_cell.angle_beta   90.00
_cell.angle_gamma   90.00
#
_symmetry.space_group_name_H-M   'P 1'
#
loop_
_entity.id
_entity.type
_entity.pdbx_description
1 polymer ?
#
loop_
_entity_poly.entity_id
_entity_poly.type
_entity_poly.pdbx_seq_one_letter_code
_entity_poly.pdbx_strand_id
1 'polypeptide(L)'
;AIYLEYEGDKNNNKVPDLEEIGIKYLKGDGDFRSDECIELLKQADVVVTNPPFSLFREYVAQLVKYEKKFLIIGNVNAITYKEIFKLFKDNKLWLGASIHSGDREFGVPDDYPLKAAGYRIDNNGRKFIRVKGVRWYTNLDYKERHEDLILYKKYSPEEYPTYENYDAINVNKTKEIPMEFKGHMGVPITFLDKYNPDQFEVIGLGISNSGKEIGVKPYKEEHKLYRKNIQKRGAVDGDLYMITNGEVNVPYARIIIRNKRL
;
A
#
# COMPACT_ATOMS: atom_id res chain seq x y z
N ALA A 1 -23.63 6.95 -18.94
CA ALA A 1 -22.23 7.47 -18.89
C ALA A 1 -21.61 7.44 -20.29
N ILE A 2 -20.40 7.97 -20.47
CA ILE A 2 -19.66 7.88 -21.75
C ILE A 2 -18.25 7.35 -21.51
N TYR A 3 -17.65 6.79 -22.56
CA TYR A 3 -16.19 6.61 -22.64
C TYR A 3 -15.68 7.24 -23.93
N LEU A 4 -14.39 7.61 -23.90
CA LEU A 4 -13.69 8.16 -25.05
C LEU A 4 -12.74 7.09 -25.60
N GLU A 5 -12.69 6.98 -26.92
CA GLU A 5 -11.86 6.01 -27.63
C GLU A 5 -10.95 6.75 -28.61
N TYR A 6 -9.67 6.43 -28.57
CA TYR A 6 -8.65 6.99 -29.45
C TYR A 6 -7.82 5.85 -30.04
N GLU A 7 -7.88 5.71 -31.37
CA GLU A 7 -7.23 4.60 -32.10
C GLU A 7 -5.89 5.00 -32.74
N GLY A 8 -5.43 6.24 -32.50
CA GLY A 8 -4.19 6.77 -33.07
C GLY A 8 -4.42 7.97 -34.00
N ASP A 9 -3.29 8.59 -34.34
CA ASP A 9 -3.23 9.81 -35.16
C ASP A 9 -3.57 9.48 -36.62
N LYS A 10 -4.57 10.18 -37.15
CA LYS A 10 -5.12 10.00 -38.51
C LYS A 10 -4.67 11.10 -39.46
N ASN A 11 -4.19 12.24 -38.94
CA ASN A 11 -3.82 13.42 -39.73
C ASN A 11 -2.33 13.81 -39.62
N ASN A 12 -1.53 13.01 -38.90
CA ASN A 12 -0.10 13.14 -38.67
C ASN A 12 0.31 14.44 -37.94
N ASN A 13 -0.61 15.03 -37.17
CA ASN A 13 -0.34 16.24 -36.38
C ASN A 13 0.30 15.92 -35.00
N LYS A 14 0.36 14.64 -34.60
CA LYS A 14 0.87 14.10 -33.33
C LYS A 14 0.17 14.64 -32.08
N VAL A 15 -1.05 15.17 -32.22
CA VAL A 15 -1.85 15.77 -31.17
C VAL A 15 -3.28 15.22 -31.27
N PRO A 16 -3.73 14.40 -30.31
CA PRO A 16 -5.10 13.89 -30.32
C PRO A 16 -6.12 15.01 -30.40
N ASP A 17 -7.04 14.92 -31.36
CA ASP A 17 -8.09 15.94 -31.58
C ASP A 17 -9.51 15.37 -31.60
N LEU A 18 -10.51 16.26 -31.74
CA LEU A 18 -11.94 15.91 -31.68
C LEU A 18 -12.41 15.07 -32.88
N GLU A 19 -11.68 15.08 -33.99
CA GLU A 19 -12.00 14.23 -35.16
C GLU A 19 -11.48 12.80 -34.94
N GLU A 20 -10.48 12.64 -34.07
CA GLU A 20 -9.86 11.35 -33.75
C GLU A 20 -10.44 10.68 -32.50
N ILE A 21 -10.85 11.48 -31.49
CA ILE A 21 -11.40 10.99 -30.23
C ILE A 21 -12.89 10.72 -30.39
N GLY A 22 -13.25 9.45 -30.49
CA GLY A 22 -14.64 9.00 -30.55
C GLY A 22 -15.33 9.05 -29.19
N ILE A 23 -16.56 9.55 -29.15
CA ILE A 23 -17.43 9.47 -27.97
C ILE A 23 -18.33 8.24 -28.10
N LYS A 24 -18.37 7.41 -27.07
CA LYS A 24 -19.21 6.21 -27.00
C LYS A 24 -20.10 6.28 -25.76
N TYR A 25 -21.37 5.96 -25.93
CA TYR A 25 -22.36 6.01 -24.86
C TYR A 25 -22.51 4.63 -24.21
N LEU A 26 -22.39 4.60 -22.88
CA LEU A 26 -22.72 3.44 -22.06
C LEU A 26 -24.23 3.43 -21.78
N LYS A 27 -24.81 2.23 -21.66
CA LYS A 27 -26.23 2.05 -21.33
C LYS A 27 -26.52 2.39 -19.87
N GLY A 28 -25.57 2.14 -18.98
CA GLY A 28 -25.64 2.39 -17.55
C GLY A 28 -24.90 3.65 -17.10
N ASP A 29 -24.59 3.67 -15.80
CA ASP A 29 -23.97 4.79 -15.09
C ASP A 29 -22.43 4.79 -15.15
N GLY A 30 -21.83 3.77 -15.76
CA GLY A 30 -20.38 3.64 -15.87
C GLY A 30 -19.71 3.04 -14.64
N ASP A 31 -20.46 2.41 -13.73
CA ASP A 31 -19.87 1.62 -12.66
C ASP A 31 -18.95 0.52 -13.23
N PHE A 32 -17.72 0.43 -12.71
CA PHE A 32 -16.72 -0.55 -13.15
C PHE A 32 -17.15 -2.01 -12.94
N ARG A 33 -18.21 -2.23 -12.14
CA ARG A 33 -18.80 -3.54 -11.86
C ARG A 33 -19.85 -3.95 -12.89
N SER A 34 -20.32 -3.02 -13.70
CA SER A 34 -21.31 -3.32 -14.75
C SER A 34 -20.73 -4.22 -15.84
N ASP A 35 -21.57 -5.06 -16.45
CA ASP A 35 -21.15 -5.98 -17.51
C ASP A 35 -20.51 -5.22 -18.69
N GLU A 36 -21.07 -4.07 -19.09
CA GLU A 36 -20.52 -3.27 -20.19
C GLU A 36 -19.12 -2.71 -19.88
N CYS A 37 -18.85 -2.25 -18.64
CA CYS A 37 -17.53 -1.81 -18.23
C CYS A 37 -16.55 -2.99 -18.10
N ILE A 38 -17.02 -4.16 -17.70
CA ILE A 38 -16.22 -5.38 -17.66
C ILE A 38 -15.83 -5.84 -19.08
N GLU A 39 -16.73 -5.75 -20.06
CA GLU A 39 -16.40 -6.06 -21.46
C GLU A 39 -15.38 -5.08 -22.04
N LEU A 40 -15.43 -3.80 -21.64
CA LEU A 40 -14.37 -2.84 -21.97
C LEU A 40 -13.04 -3.20 -21.28
N LEU A 41 -13.09 -3.52 -19.99
CA LEU A 41 -11.90 -3.95 -19.24
C LEU A 41 -11.23 -5.15 -19.89
N LYS A 42 -12.00 -6.14 -20.35
CA LYS A 42 -11.47 -7.35 -21.00
C LYS A 42 -10.65 -7.03 -22.25
N GLN A 43 -10.99 -5.98 -22.99
CA GLN A 43 -10.27 -5.51 -24.18
C GLN A 43 -8.94 -4.81 -23.84
N ALA A 44 -8.78 -4.29 -22.63
CA ALA A 44 -7.58 -3.57 -22.22
C ALA A 44 -6.44 -4.51 -21.82
N ASP A 45 -5.21 -4.17 -22.19
CA ASP A 45 -4.00 -4.82 -21.66
C ASP A 45 -3.52 -4.15 -20.36
N VAL A 46 -3.53 -2.81 -20.35
CA VAL A 46 -3.06 -1.97 -19.25
C VAL A 46 -4.16 -1.02 -18.79
N VAL A 47 -4.41 -0.97 -17.48
CA VAL A 47 -5.35 -0.02 -16.86
C VAL A 47 -4.60 1.04 -16.07
N VAL A 48 -4.81 2.31 -16.41
CA VAL A 48 -4.22 3.44 -15.68
C VAL A 48 -5.35 4.29 -15.12
N THR A 49 -5.49 4.38 -13.79
CA THR A 49 -6.63 5.11 -13.19
C THR A 49 -6.41 5.54 -11.73
N ASN A 50 -7.27 6.44 -11.26
CA ASN A 50 -7.43 6.80 -9.85
C ASN A 50 -8.76 6.20 -9.35
N PRO A 51 -8.77 4.95 -8.88
CA PRO A 51 -10.01 4.30 -8.44
C PRO A 51 -10.52 4.94 -7.13
N PRO A 52 -11.82 4.83 -6.82
CA PRO A 52 -12.33 5.24 -5.52
C PRO A 52 -11.60 4.49 -4.38
N PHE A 53 -11.02 5.23 -3.42
CA PHE A 53 -10.22 4.61 -2.36
C PHE A 53 -11.03 3.65 -1.48
N SER A 54 -12.34 3.90 -1.32
CA SER A 54 -13.26 3.01 -0.62
C SER A 54 -13.46 1.66 -1.32
N LEU A 55 -13.33 1.62 -2.64
CA LEU A 55 -13.52 0.42 -3.48
C LEU A 55 -12.18 -0.16 -3.95
N PHE A 56 -11.04 0.31 -3.42
CA PHE A 56 -9.71 -0.07 -3.88
C PHE A 56 -9.48 -1.60 -3.84
N ARG A 57 -9.89 -2.27 -2.75
CA ARG A 57 -9.76 -3.75 -2.62
C ARG A 57 -10.54 -4.48 -3.70
N GLU A 58 -11.79 -4.08 -3.92
CA GLU A 58 -12.68 -4.67 -4.91
C GLU A 58 -12.15 -4.44 -6.34
N TYR A 59 -11.68 -3.22 -6.61
CA TYR A 59 -11.12 -2.87 -7.91
C TYR A 59 -9.84 -3.65 -8.21
N VAL A 60 -8.88 -3.73 -7.28
CA VAL A 60 -7.66 -4.54 -7.45
C VAL A 60 -8.02 -6.02 -7.65
N ALA A 61 -8.99 -6.55 -6.90
CA ALA A 61 -9.45 -7.93 -7.09
C ALA A 61 -10.01 -8.15 -8.50
N GLN A 62 -10.76 -7.19 -9.05
CA GLN A 62 -11.25 -7.24 -10.43
C GLN A 62 -10.11 -7.21 -11.46
N LEU A 63 -9.13 -6.31 -11.30
CA LEU A 63 -7.97 -6.24 -12.20
C LEU A 63 -7.15 -7.52 -12.19
N VAL A 64 -6.94 -8.12 -11.00
CA VAL A 64 -6.25 -9.41 -10.86
C VAL A 64 -7.06 -10.54 -11.48
N LYS A 65 -8.38 -10.58 -11.27
CA LYS A 65 -9.29 -11.59 -11.84
C LYS A 65 -9.22 -11.62 -13.38
N TYR A 66 -9.12 -10.46 -14.01
CA TYR A 66 -9.01 -10.35 -15.47
C TYR A 66 -7.57 -10.21 -15.97
N GLU A 67 -6.59 -10.52 -15.11
CA GLU A 67 -5.16 -10.60 -15.45
C GLU A 67 -4.59 -9.31 -16.08
N LYS A 68 -5.09 -8.16 -15.65
CA LYS A 68 -4.70 -6.87 -16.21
C LYS A 68 -3.37 -6.41 -15.68
N LYS A 69 -2.59 -5.77 -16.56
CA LYS A 69 -1.52 -4.89 -16.12
C LYS A 69 -2.11 -3.57 -15.67
N PHE A 70 -1.55 -2.93 -14.65
CA PHE A 70 -2.13 -1.68 -14.18
C PHE A 70 -1.14 -0.75 -13.50
N LEU A 71 -1.48 0.54 -13.50
CA LEU A 71 -0.86 1.59 -12.71
C LEU A 71 -1.98 2.44 -12.10
N ILE A 72 -2.25 2.23 -10.81
CA ILE A 72 -3.39 2.86 -10.14
C ILE A 72 -2.98 3.64 -8.90
N ILE A 73 -3.75 4.67 -8.57
CA ILE A 73 -3.55 5.44 -7.35
C ILE A 73 -4.23 4.75 -6.18
N GLY A 74 -3.55 4.69 -5.03
CA GLY A 74 -4.13 4.21 -3.78
C GLY A 74 -3.53 4.89 -2.57
N ASN A 75 -4.11 4.63 -1.40
CA ASN A 75 -3.53 5.03 -0.13
C ASN A 75 -2.55 3.98 0.38
N VAL A 76 -1.42 4.38 0.98
CA VAL A 76 -0.38 3.51 1.55
C VAL A 76 -0.94 2.55 2.60
N ASN A 77 -2.01 2.93 3.31
CA ASN A 77 -2.64 2.05 4.30
C ASN A 77 -3.26 0.80 3.67
N ALA A 78 -3.57 0.82 2.37
CA ALA A 78 -4.10 -0.34 1.66
C ALA A 78 -3.13 -1.53 1.65
N ILE A 79 -1.82 -1.30 1.86
CA ILE A 79 -0.82 -2.34 2.08
C ILE A 79 -1.22 -3.28 3.22
N THR A 80 -1.89 -2.78 4.27
CA THR A 80 -2.24 -3.60 5.44
C THR A 80 -3.49 -4.44 5.24
N TYR A 81 -4.22 -4.25 4.14
CA TYR A 81 -5.39 -5.06 3.82
C TYR A 81 -4.95 -6.46 3.41
N LYS A 82 -5.57 -7.48 4.01
CA LYS A 82 -5.15 -8.88 3.89
C LYS A 82 -4.92 -9.33 2.44
N GLU A 83 -5.87 -9.05 1.55
CA GLU A 83 -5.82 -9.48 0.15
C GLU A 83 -4.80 -8.69 -0.66
N ILE A 84 -4.61 -7.41 -0.34
CA ILE A 84 -3.60 -6.55 -0.98
C ILE A 84 -2.20 -6.97 -0.54
N PHE A 85 -1.98 -7.15 0.77
CA PHE A 85 -0.70 -7.59 1.32
C PHE A 85 -0.26 -8.93 0.73
N LYS A 86 -1.21 -9.86 0.54
CA LYS A 86 -0.93 -11.15 -0.10
C LYS A 86 -0.31 -10.97 -1.48
N LEU A 87 -0.78 -10.02 -2.27
CA LEU A 87 -0.20 -9.73 -3.60
C LEU A 87 1.23 -9.19 -3.51
N PHE A 88 1.56 -8.38 -2.50
CA PHE A 88 2.95 -7.96 -2.25
C PHE A 88 3.84 -9.13 -1.86
N LYS A 89 3.38 -9.95 -0.92
CA LYS A 89 4.10 -11.14 -0.45
C LYS A 89 4.37 -12.13 -1.58
N ASP A 90 3.39 -12.33 -2.46
CA ASP A 90 3.48 -13.24 -3.61
C ASP A 90 4.22 -12.60 -4.81
N ASN A 91 4.78 -11.38 -4.66
CA ASN A 91 5.43 -10.60 -5.72
C ASN A 91 4.54 -10.39 -6.97
N LYS A 92 3.23 -10.19 -6.78
CA LYS A 92 2.24 -9.92 -7.83
C LYS A 92 1.78 -8.46 -7.89
N LEU A 93 2.16 -7.66 -6.89
CA LEU A 93 1.86 -6.24 -6.77
C LEU A 93 3.03 -5.53 -6.08
N TRP A 94 3.31 -4.31 -6.50
CA TRP A 94 4.31 -3.43 -5.88
C TRP A 94 3.87 -1.96 -5.94
N LEU A 95 4.58 -1.11 -5.19
CA LEU A 95 4.41 0.34 -5.29
C LEU A 95 5.13 0.84 -6.55
N GLY A 96 4.64 1.92 -7.17
CA GLY A 96 5.23 2.45 -8.40
C GLY A 96 6.50 3.26 -8.17
N ALA A 97 7.20 3.59 -9.27
CA ALA A 97 8.51 4.25 -9.25
C ALA A 97 8.55 5.67 -8.65
N SER A 98 7.39 6.28 -8.38
CA SER A 98 7.31 7.65 -7.84
C SER A 98 6.24 7.79 -6.74
N ILE A 99 6.18 8.98 -6.13
CA ILE A 99 5.25 9.31 -5.02
C ILE A 99 5.64 8.59 -3.72
N HIS A 100 6.92 8.59 -3.34
CA HIS A 100 7.41 7.94 -2.11
C HIS A 100 7.15 8.71 -0.81
N SER A 101 6.57 9.91 -0.88
CA SER A 101 6.26 10.73 0.30
C SER A 101 5.28 11.86 -0.01
N GLY A 102 4.86 12.54 1.07
CA GLY A 102 4.04 13.74 1.01
C GLY A 102 2.54 13.48 0.86
N ASP A 103 1.83 14.59 0.69
CA ASP A 103 0.43 14.65 0.34
C ASP A 103 0.24 14.90 -1.16
N ARG A 104 -0.95 14.60 -1.67
CA ARG A 104 -1.38 14.96 -3.03
C ARG A 104 -2.67 15.75 -2.95
N GLU A 105 -2.79 16.71 -3.85
CA GLU A 105 -3.95 17.59 -3.94
C GLU A 105 -4.96 17.00 -4.93
N PHE A 106 -6.22 16.90 -4.51
CA PHE A 106 -7.32 16.43 -5.34
C PHE A 106 -8.40 17.49 -5.41
N GLY A 107 -8.88 17.78 -6.62
CA GLY A 107 -10.06 18.62 -6.81
C GLY A 107 -11.30 17.92 -6.26
N VAL A 108 -12.17 18.68 -5.59
CA VAL A 108 -13.43 18.17 -5.04
C VAL A 108 -14.60 19.02 -5.53
N PRO A 109 -15.81 18.43 -5.62
CA PRO A 109 -17.03 19.18 -5.92
C PRO A 109 -17.27 20.35 -4.96
N ASP A 110 -18.05 21.33 -5.41
CA ASP A 110 -18.33 22.53 -4.62
C ASP A 110 -19.12 22.24 -3.33
N ASP A 111 -19.91 21.18 -3.30
CA ASP A 111 -20.66 20.73 -2.13
C ASP A 111 -19.85 19.83 -1.18
N TYR A 112 -18.61 19.48 -1.54
CA TYR A 112 -17.78 18.61 -0.72
C TYR A 112 -17.39 19.30 0.61
N PRO A 113 -17.60 18.64 1.76
CA PRO A 113 -17.29 19.23 3.05
C PRO A 113 -15.77 19.36 3.24
N LEU A 114 -15.28 20.60 3.38
CA LEU A 114 -13.86 20.91 3.64
C LEU A 114 -13.47 20.62 5.10
N LYS A 115 -13.58 19.35 5.51
CA LYS A 115 -13.16 18.86 6.84
C LYS A 115 -11.71 18.34 6.85
N ALA A 116 -11.02 18.36 5.70
CA ALA A 116 -9.65 17.87 5.57
C ALA A 116 -8.65 18.80 6.27
N ALA A 117 -7.59 18.23 6.85
CA ALA A 117 -6.56 18.98 7.58
C ALA A 117 -5.79 19.99 6.71
N GLY A 118 -5.83 19.83 5.39
CA GLY A 118 -5.32 20.80 4.41
C GLY A 118 -6.27 20.89 3.23
N TYR A 119 -6.69 22.10 2.90
CA TYR A 119 -7.50 22.41 1.72
C TYR A 119 -7.00 23.71 1.08
N ARG A 120 -7.35 23.90 -0.18
CA ARG A 120 -7.08 25.13 -0.95
C ARG A 120 -8.30 25.45 -1.79
N ILE A 121 -8.56 26.74 -1.98
CA ILE A 121 -9.49 27.24 -2.99
C ILE A 121 -8.66 28.05 -3.97
N ASP A 122 -8.77 27.77 -5.26
CA ASP A 122 -8.06 28.55 -6.28
C ASP A 122 -8.80 29.84 -6.65
N ASN A 123 -8.18 30.67 -7.51
CA ASN A 123 -8.76 31.95 -7.92
C ASN A 123 -10.08 31.83 -8.69
N ASN A 124 -10.40 30.63 -9.19
CA ASN A 124 -11.65 30.33 -9.90
C ASN A 124 -12.71 29.70 -8.97
N GLY A 125 -12.46 29.66 -7.66
CA GLY A 125 -13.35 29.07 -6.67
C GLY A 125 -13.28 27.55 -6.58
N ARG A 126 -12.39 26.88 -7.32
CA ARG A 126 -12.29 25.41 -7.29
C ARG A 126 -11.68 24.96 -5.97
N LYS A 127 -12.33 23.97 -5.36
CA LYS A 127 -11.94 23.41 -4.06
C LYS A 127 -11.00 22.23 -4.24
N PHE A 128 -10.00 22.18 -3.38
CA PHE A 128 -9.02 21.11 -3.35
C PHE A 128 -8.77 20.62 -1.93
N ILE A 129 -8.54 19.32 -1.76
CA ILE A 129 -8.14 18.71 -0.48
C ILE A 129 -6.78 18.03 -0.62
N ARG A 130 -6.04 17.96 0.49
CA ARG A 130 -4.76 17.24 0.57
C ARG A 130 -4.94 15.86 1.21
N VAL A 131 -4.56 14.83 0.48
CA VAL A 131 -4.60 13.43 0.94
C VAL A 131 -3.19 12.92 1.18
N LYS A 132 -2.91 12.46 2.40
CA LYS A 132 -1.61 11.92 2.80
C LYS A 132 -1.45 10.47 2.39
N GLY A 133 -0.21 10.08 2.11
CA GLY A 133 0.15 8.68 1.88
C GLY A 133 -0.39 8.13 0.56
N VAL A 134 -0.58 8.99 -0.44
CA VAL A 134 -0.91 8.53 -1.79
C VAL A 134 0.30 7.80 -2.38
N ARG A 135 0.05 6.73 -3.13
CA ARG A 135 1.03 5.91 -3.83
C ARG A 135 0.50 5.44 -5.17
N TRP A 136 1.42 5.20 -6.09
CA TRP A 136 1.15 4.31 -7.23
C TRP A 136 1.19 2.86 -6.77
N TYR A 137 0.27 2.04 -7.26
CA TYR A 137 0.23 0.59 -7.13
C TYR A 137 0.25 0.00 -8.54
N THR A 138 1.11 -0.99 -8.77
CA THR A 138 1.31 -1.54 -10.10
C THR A 138 1.82 -2.98 -10.07
N ASN A 139 1.64 -3.68 -11.18
CA ASN A 139 2.24 -4.98 -11.49
C ASN A 139 3.04 -4.93 -12.81
N LEU A 140 3.41 -3.72 -13.24
CA LEU A 140 4.36 -3.42 -14.32
C LEU A 140 5.75 -3.24 -13.72
N ASP A 141 6.69 -4.06 -14.15
CA ASP A 141 8.00 -4.12 -13.49
C ASP A 141 8.86 -2.94 -13.91
N TYR A 142 9.76 -2.51 -13.04
CA TYR A 142 10.64 -1.37 -13.31
C TYR A 142 12.00 -1.54 -12.62
N LYS A 143 13.03 -0.95 -13.21
CA LYS A 143 14.44 -1.20 -12.85
C LYS A 143 14.72 -0.91 -11.37
N GLU A 144 14.22 0.20 -10.85
CA GLU A 144 14.46 0.68 -9.49
C GLU A 144 13.89 -0.27 -8.42
N ARG A 145 12.93 -1.13 -8.77
CA ARG A 145 12.43 -2.19 -7.88
C ARG A 145 13.51 -3.23 -7.56
N HIS A 146 14.52 -3.36 -8.40
CA HIS A 146 15.62 -4.32 -8.25
C HIS A 146 16.89 -3.66 -7.72
N GLU A 147 16.82 -2.40 -7.29
CA GLU A 147 17.96 -1.71 -6.68
C GLU A 147 18.16 -2.14 -5.23
N ASP A 148 19.41 -2.40 -4.87
CA ASP A 148 19.76 -2.79 -3.52
C ASP A 148 19.58 -1.62 -2.54
N LEU A 149 18.91 -1.91 -1.43
CA LEU A 149 18.95 -1.05 -0.27
C LEU A 149 20.34 -1.14 0.38
N ILE A 150 21.06 -0.03 0.40
CA ILE A 150 22.36 0.06 1.06
C ILE A 150 22.16 -0.08 2.59
N LEU A 151 22.70 -1.17 3.14
CA LEU A 151 22.69 -1.46 4.57
C LEU A 151 24.05 -1.10 5.18
N TYR A 152 24.04 -0.39 6.31
CA TYR A 152 25.27 0.10 6.96
C TYR A 152 25.17 0.11 8.49
N LYS A 153 24.00 -0.19 9.05
CA LYS A 153 23.81 -0.26 10.50
C LYS A 153 24.30 -1.61 11.02
N LYS A 154 24.94 -1.58 12.18
CA LYS A 154 25.28 -2.77 12.94
C LYS A 154 24.15 -3.12 13.89
N TYR A 155 23.98 -4.40 14.17
CA TYR A 155 23.00 -4.89 15.13
C TYR A 155 23.50 -4.67 16.57
N SER A 156 22.60 -4.21 17.44
CA SER A 156 22.76 -4.24 18.90
C SER A 156 21.43 -4.53 19.59
N PRO A 157 21.36 -5.37 20.63
CA PRO A 157 20.11 -5.67 21.32
C PRO A 157 19.40 -4.43 21.89
N GLU A 158 20.16 -3.38 22.23
CA GLU A 158 19.65 -2.15 22.82
C GLU A 158 18.89 -1.28 21.79
N GLU A 159 19.38 -1.21 20.54
CA GLU A 159 18.73 -0.42 19.48
C GLU A 159 17.60 -1.18 18.78
N TYR A 160 17.65 -2.52 18.78
CA TYR A 160 16.75 -3.40 18.05
C TYR A 160 16.01 -4.34 19.00
N PRO A 161 15.01 -3.83 19.75
CA PRO A 161 14.27 -4.65 20.71
C PRO A 161 13.56 -5.81 20.03
N THR A 162 13.52 -6.96 20.71
CA THR A 162 12.83 -8.17 20.25
C THR A 162 11.34 -8.13 20.58
N TYR A 163 10.52 -8.76 19.76
CA TYR A 163 9.11 -8.95 20.11
C TYR A 163 8.95 -10.03 21.18
N GLU A 164 7.99 -9.82 22.07
CA GLU A 164 7.69 -10.76 23.15
C GLU A 164 6.95 -12.02 22.63
N ASN A 165 6.21 -11.86 21.54
CA ASN A 165 5.31 -12.88 21.01
C ASN A 165 5.69 -13.41 19.61
N TYR A 166 6.87 -13.05 19.12
CA TYR A 166 7.38 -13.54 17.84
C TYR A 166 8.92 -13.45 17.81
N ASP A 167 9.59 -14.45 17.23
CA ASP A 167 11.05 -14.47 17.13
C ASP A 167 11.52 -13.55 16.00
N ALA A 168 11.52 -12.25 16.28
CA ALA A 168 12.01 -11.20 15.39
C ALA A 168 12.41 -9.94 16.18
N ILE A 169 13.24 -9.11 15.56
CA ILE A 169 13.57 -7.77 16.08
C ILE A 169 12.66 -6.71 15.46
N ASN A 170 12.41 -5.63 16.18
CA ASN A 170 11.74 -4.44 15.65
C ASN A 170 12.76 -3.47 15.06
N VAL A 171 12.56 -3.10 13.80
CA VAL A 171 13.33 -2.06 13.12
C VAL A 171 12.42 -0.85 12.90
N ASN A 172 12.73 0.26 13.57
CA ASN A 172 11.85 1.42 13.56
C ASN A 172 11.80 2.16 12.23
N LYS A 173 12.90 2.18 11.47
CA LYS A 173 13.00 2.84 10.17
C LYS A 173 13.70 1.93 9.17
N THR A 174 13.24 1.90 7.91
CA THR A 174 13.87 1.12 6.83
C THR A 174 15.38 1.38 6.68
N LYS A 175 15.82 2.63 6.88
CA LYS A 175 17.25 2.99 6.81
C LYS A 175 18.11 2.46 7.96
N GLU A 176 17.46 1.87 8.97
CA GLU A 176 18.10 1.32 10.16
C GLU A 176 18.15 -0.21 10.10
N ILE A 177 17.79 -0.85 8.99
CA ILE A 177 17.93 -2.31 8.85
C ILE A 177 19.41 -2.71 9.05
N PRO A 178 19.73 -3.58 10.02
CA PRO A 178 21.10 -4.00 10.29
C PRO A 178 21.65 -4.89 9.17
N MET A 179 22.91 -4.71 8.80
CA MET A 179 23.51 -5.35 7.62
C MET A 179 23.88 -6.82 7.84
N GLU A 180 24.08 -7.24 9.08
CA GLU A 180 24.55 -8.58 9.47
C GLU A 180 23.49 -9.46 10.14
N PHE A 181 22.27 -8.94 10.38
CA PHE A 181 21.23 -9.68 11.10
C PHE A 181 20.50 -10.68 10.20
N LYS A 182 20.61 -11.97 10.52
CA LYS A 182 20.04 -13.07 9.72
C LYS A 182 18.59 -13.43 10.05
N GLY A 183 18.11 -13.02 11.22
CA GLY A 183 16.78 -13.37 11.70
C GLY A 183 15.66 -12.57 11.05
N HIS A 184 14.43 -12.81 11.51
CA HIS A 184 13.27 -12.04 11.09
C HIS A 184 13.33 -10.60 11.65
N MET A 185 12.90 -9.65 10.83
CA MET A 185 12.86 -8.23 11.17
C MET A 185 11.49 -7.65 10.89
N GLY A 186 10.87 -7.02 11.87
CA GLY A 186 9.66 -6.23 11.70
C GLY A 186 10.00 -4.81 11.27
N VAL A 187 9.71 -4.47 10.01
CA VAL A 187 9.96 -3.16 9.40
C VAL A 187 8.66 -2.38 9.18
N PRO A 188 8.68 -1.03 9.05
CA PRO A 188 7.48 -0.26 8.70
C PRO A 188 6.87 -0.70 7.37
N ILE A 189 5.55 -0.52 7.17
CA ILE A 189 4.91 -0.83 5.88
C ILE A 189 5.49 -0.05 4.69
N THR A 190 6.04 1.14 4.95
CA THR A 190 6.73 1.97 3.95
C THR A 190 8.08 1.40 3.51
N PHE A 191 8.54 0.30 4.12
CA PHE A 191 9.62 -0.51 3.57
C PHE A 191 9.36 -0.91 2.10
N LEU A 192 8.10 -1.14 1.73
CA LEU A 192 7.74 -1.49 0.35
C LEU A 192 8.06 -0.41 -0.69
N ASP A 193 8.27 0.86 -0.29
CA ASP A 193 8.77 1.90 -1.20
C ASP A 193 10.23 1.61 -1.64
N LYS A 194 10.95 0.74 -0.93
CA LYS A 194 12.37 0.38 -1.16
C LYS A 194 12.58 -1.14 -1.22
N TYR A 195 11.51 -1.90 -1.38
CA TYR A 195 11.57 -3.34 -1.34
C TYR A 195 12.16 -3.87 -2.65
N ASN A 196 13.32 -4.51 -2.53
CA ASN A 196 13.92 -5.30 -3.58
C ASN A 196 13.64 -6.79 -3.33
N PRO A 197 12.88 -7.47 -4.21
CA PRO A 197 12.57 -8.89 -4.06
C PRO A 197 13.81 -9.78 -4.19
N ASP A 198 14.93 -9.30 -4.73
CA ASP A 198 16.19 -10.03 -4.86
C ASP A 198 17.04 -9.94 -3.59
N GLN A 199 16.84 -8.90 -2.78
CA GLN A 199 17.55 -8.68 -1.53
C GLN A 199 16.79 -9.21 -0.30
N PHE A 200 15.47 -9.01 -0.26
CA PHE A 200 14.66 -9.37 0.90
C PHE A 200 13.55 -10.35 0.54
N GLU A 201 13.13 -11.14 1.53
CA GLU A 201 11.95 -11.97 1.50
C GLU A 201 10.89 -11.38 2.44
N VAL A 202 9.64 -11.29 1.99
CA VAL A 202 8.51 -10.89 2.82
C VAL A 202 7.87 -12.14 3.43
N ILE A 203 7.98 -12.27 4.76
CA ILE A 203 7.46 -13.42 5.51
C ILE A 203 5.97 -13.23 5.81
N GLY A 204 5.58 -12.02 6.24
CA GLY A 204 4.19 -11.73 6.58
C GLY A 204 3.94 -10.35 7.15
N LEU A 205 2.71 -10.14 7.64
CA LEU A 205 2.28 -8.89 8.26
C LEU A 205 1.89 -9.16 9.72
N GLY A 206 2.58 -8.53 10.66
CA GLY A 206 2.41 -8.77 12.10
C GLY A 206 1.29 -7.96 12.74
N ILE A 207 0.07 -8.05 12.17
CA ILE A 207 -1.13 -7.38 12.71
C ILE A 207 -2.34 -8.30 12.62
N SER A 208 -3.10 -8.39 13.71
CA SER A 208 -4.39 -9.08 13.79
C SER A 208 -4.35 -10.48 13.17
N ASN A 209 -5.34 -10.86 12.36
CA ASN A 209 -5.40 -12.20 11.76
C ASN A 209 -4.20 -12.50 10.84
N SER A 210 -3.62 -11.50 10.17
CA SER A 210 -2.42 -11.69 9.34
C SER A 210 -1.20 -12.09 10.19
N GLY A 211 -1.10 -11.57 11.42
CA GLY A 211 -0.03 -11.97 12.33
C GLY A 211 -0.19 -13.41 12.84
N LYS A 212 -1.44 -13.82 13.11
CA LYS A 212 -1.73 -15.22 13.49
C LYS A 212 -1.30 -16.20 12.40
N GLU A 213 -1.51 -15.85 11.13
CA GLU A 213 -1.14 -16.68 9.97
C GLU A 213 0.36 -16.96 9.87
N ILE A 214 1.21 -16.08 10.42
CA ILE A 214 2.67 -16.29 10.45
C ILE A 214 3.19 -16.80 11.79
N GLY A 215 2.32 -17.15 12.72
CA GLY A 215 2.70 -17.73 14.01
C GLY A 215 2.98 -16.71 15.11
N VAL A 216 2.50 -15.46 14.99
CA VAL A 216 2.53 -14.51 16.12
C VAL A 216 1.70 -15.11 17.27
N LYS A 217 2.35 -15.29 18.42
CA LYS A 217 1.70 -15.87 19.60
C LYS A 217 0.70 -14.87 20.19
N PRO A 218 -0.36 -15.35 20.87
CA PRO A 218 -1.24 -14.51 21.65
C PRO A 218 -0.47 -13.69 22.70
N TYR A 219 -1.07 -12.60 23.17
CA TYR A 219 -0.52 -11.88 24.32
C TYR A 219 -0.52 -12.78 25.55
N LYS A 220 0.51 -12.67 26.39
CA LYS A 220 0.47 -13.22 27.75
C LYS A 220 -0.68 -12.57 28.53
N GLU A 221 -1.34 -13.33 29.41
CA GLU A 221 -2.51 -12.84 30.15
C GLU A 221 -2.20 -11.62 31.02
N GLU A 222 -1.05 -11.59 31.68
CA GLU A 222 -0.58 -10.41 32.43
C GLU A 222 -0.46 -9.15 31.56
N HIS A 223 0.01 -9.28 30.32
CA HIS A 223 0.13 -8.18 29.38
C HIS A 223 -1.23 -7.73 28.82
N LYS A 224 -2.16 -8.67 28.59
CA LYS A 224 -3.55 -8.34 28.22
C LYS A 224 -4.22 -7.51 29.32
N LEU A 225 -4.08 -7.95 30.57
CA LEU A 225 -4.61 -7.24 31.74
C LEU A 225 -3.97 -5.86 31.89
N TYR A 226 -2.66 -5.74 31.73
CA TYR A 226 -1.96 -4.46 31.76
C TYR A 226 -2.50 -3.50 30.69
N ARG A 227 -2.63 -3.94 29.43
CA ARG A 227 -3.17 -3.11 28.35
C ARG A 227 -4.59 -2.62 28.64
N LYS A 228 -5.45 -3.52 29.12
CA LYS A 228 -6.85 -3.20 29.43
C LYS A 228 -6.98 -2.27 30.63
N ASN A 229 -6.30 -2.58 31.73
CA ASN A 229 -6.53 -1.94 33.02
C ASN A 229 -5.69 -0.68 33.21
N ILE A 230 -4.44 -0.68 32.74
CA ILE A 230 -3.49 0.43 32.90
C ILE A 230 -3.50 1.33 31.65
N GLN A 231 -3.23 0.78 30.47
CA GLN A 231 -3.15 1.59 29.24
C GLN A 231 -4.51 1.97 28.65
N LYS A 232 -5.61 1.36 29.13
CA LYS A 232 -6.97 1.51 28.58
C LYS A 232 -7.04 1.25 27.07
N ARG A 233 -6.28 0.26 26.58
CA ARG A 233 -6.21 -0.15 25.17
C ARG A 233 -6.55 -1.63 25.01
N GLY A 234 -7.10 -1.97 23.84
CA GLY A 234 -7.29 -3.37 23.45
C GLY A 234 -5.97 -4.10 23.19
N ALA A 235 -5.97 -5.41 23.41
CA ALA A 235 -4.95 -6.33 22.97
C ALA A 235 -5.58 -7.23 21.90
N VAL A 236 -5.13 -7.13 20.65
CA VAL A 236 -5.64 -7.95 19.55
C VAL A 236 -4.62 -9.04 19.29
N ASP A 237 -4.99 -10.30 19.54
CA ASP A 237 -4.07 -11.41 19.27
C ASP A 237 -3.66 -11.42 17.79
N GLY A 238 -2.36 -11.62 17.55
CA GLY A 238 -1.71 -11.47 16.25
C GLY A 238 -1.04 -10.11 16.02
N ASP A 239 -1.32 -9.10 16.85
CA ASP A 239 -0.49 -7.88 16.88
C ASP A 239 0.86 -8.19 17.53
N LEU A 240 1.95 -7.78 16.89
CA LEU A 240 3.27 -7.80 17.49
C LEU A 240 3.35 -6.82 18.66
N TYR A 241 4.07 -7.19 19.72
CA TYR A 241 4.36 -6.29 20.82
C TYR A 241 5.72 -6.58 21.43
N MET A 242 6.27 -5.58 22.11
CA MET A 242 7.54 -5.63 22.83
C MET A 242 7.29 -5.24 24.29
N ILE A 243 8.20 -5.65 25.17
CA ILE A 243 8.30 -5.08 26.51
C ILE A 243 9.46 -4.09 26.51
N THR A 244 9.17 -2.83 26.82
CA THR A 244 10.18 -1.77 26.87
C THR A 244 10.05 -1.08 28.22
N ASN A 245 11.13 -1.11 29.02
CA ASN A 245 11.15 -0.56 30.38
C ASN A 245 10.00 -1.07 31.27
N GLY A 246 9.65 -2.36 31.12
CA GLY A 246 8.54 -2.99 31.86
C GLY A 246 7.14 -2.69 31.32
N GLU A 247 7.00 -1.92 30.24
CA GLU A 247 5.71 -1.57 29.65
C GLU A 247 5.43 -2.28 28.33
N VAL A 248 4.16 -2.59 28.08
CA VAL A 248 3.71 -3.19 26.81
C VAL A 248 3.70 -2.13 25.71
N ASN A 249 4.61 -2.26 24.73
CA ASN A 249 4.69 -1.41 23.56
C ASN A 249 4.18 -2.14 22.31
N VAL A 250 3.17 -1.57 21.65
CA VAL A 250 2.62 -2.10 20.39
C VAL A 250 2.95 -1.12 19.27
N PRO A 251 3.81 -1.51 18.31
CA PRO A 251 4.13 -0.65 17.19
C PRO A 251 2.94 -0.57 16.21
N TYR A 252 3.02 0.39 15.28
CA TYR A 252 2.20 0.31 14.06
C TYR A 252 2.49 -0.99 13.30
N ALA A 253 1.58 -1.39 12.41
CA ALA A 253 1.71 -2.59 11.59
C ALA A 253 3.13 -2.76 11.02
N ARG A 254 3.72 -3.94 11.21
CA ARG A 254 5.06 -4.28 10.73
C ARG A 254 5.00 -5.37 9.68
N ILE A 255 5.78 -5.20 8.62
CA ILE A 255 6.07 -6.26 7.67
C ILE A 255 7.24 -7.06 8.24
N ILE A 256 7.07 -8.37 8.37
CA ILE A 256 8.17 -9.26 8.74
C ILE A 256 8.94 -9.61 7.49
N ILE A 257 10.24 -9.30 7.49
CA ILE A 257 11.16 -9.58 6.38
C ILE A 257 12.36 -10.39 6.85
N ARG A 258 13.05 -11.01 5.89
CA ARG A 258 14.36 -11.62 6.05
C ARG A 258 15.30 -11.17 4.93
N ASN A 259 16.56 -10.91 5.23
CA ASN A 259 17.57 -10.66 4.20
C ASN A 259 17.99 -11.99 3.57
N LYS A 260 17.84 -12.14 2.26
CA LYS A 260 18.12 -13.39 1.55
C LYS A 260 19.61 -13.64 1.29
N ARG A 261 20.45 -12.63 1.52
CA ARG A 261 21.88 -12.65 1.18
C ARG A 261 22.79 -13.02 2.35
N LEU A 262 22.22 -13.36 3.50
CA LEU A 262 22.95 -13.67 4.75
C LEU A 262 22.82 -15.13 5.16
#